data_AF-A0A918WAQ0-F1
#
_entry.id   AF-A0A918WAQ0-F1
#
_cell.length_a   1.000
_cell.length_b   1.000
_cell.length_c   1.000
_cell.angle_alpha   90.00
_cell.angle_beta   90.00
_cell.angle_gamma   90.00
#
_symmetry.space_group_name_H-M   'P 1'
#
loop_
_entity.id
_entity.type
_entity.pdbx_description
1 polymer ?
#
loop_
_entity_poly.entity_id
_entity_poly.type
_entity_poly.pdbx_seq_one_letter_code
_entity_poly.pdbx_strand_id
1 'polypeptide(L)'
;MSLQPPSDAVRSALATDAWDAAFALIERYDAEVRAAFESKANRPSLAEAAQLFNAHQALVTELSAARDHVAAQLRQFQRDKRGVQAYLGSGT
;
A
#
# COMPACT_ATOMS: atom_id res chain seq x y z
N MET A 1 2.95 3.46 24.53
CA MET A 1 2.51 4.13 23.29
C MET A 1 2.34 3.03 22.25
N SER A 2 1.12 2.75 21.79
CA SER A 2 0.89 1.67 20.82
C SER A 2 1.18 2.18 19.41
N LEU A 3 2.34 1.83 18.86
CA LEU A 3 2.66 2.04 17.45
C LEU A 3 1.94 0.96 16.65
N GLN A 4 0.84 1.32 16.00
CA GLN A 4 0.17 0.45 15.04
C GLN A 4 0.16 1.11 13.67
N PRO A 5 0.36 0.34 12.59
CA PRO A 5 0.26 0.90 11.25
C PRO A 5 -1.14 1.44 11.01
N PRO A 6 -1.28 2.58 10.30
CA PRO A 6 -2.57 3.18 9.98
C PRO A 6 -3.28 2.42 8.83
N SER A 7 -3.26 1.09 8.86
CA SER A 7 -3.67 0.22 7.75
C SER A 7 -5.10 0.51 7.29
N ASP A 8 -6.04 0.69 8.21
CA ASP A 8 -7.44 0.99 7.87
C ASP A 8 -7.61 2.36 7.22
N ALA A 9 -6.89 3.37 7.71
CA ALA A 9 -6.92 4.73 7.14
C ALA A 9 -6.26 4.78 5.75
N VAL A 10 -5.14 4.06 5.57
CA VAL A 10 -4.48 3.91 4.27
C VAL A 10 -5.41 3.18 3.30
N ARG A 11 -6.02 2.06 3.69
CA ARG A 11 -7.00 1.35 2.84
C ARG A 11 -8.18 2.24 2.44
N SER A 12 -8.71 3.01 3.38
CA SER A 12 -9.82 3.93 3.10
C SER A 12 -9.42 5.02 2.10
N ALA A 13 -8.23 5.60 2.23
CA ALA A 13 -7.73 6.60 1.30
C ALA A 13 -7.49 6.01 -0.11
N LEU A 14 -6.94 4.80 -0.18
CA LEU A 14 -6.76 4.08 -1.44
C LEU A 14 -8.09 3.73 -2.13
N ALA A 15 -9.11 3.35 -1.35
CA ALA A 15 -10.44 3.03 -1.89
C ALA A 15 -11.15 4.25 -2.51
N THR A 16 -10.81 5.46 -2.08
CA THR A 16 -11.36 6.72 -2.61
C THR A 16 -10.43 7.42 -3.61
N ASP A 17 -9.44 6.71 -4.16
CA ASP A 17 -8.43 7.25 -5.09
C ASP A 17 -7.60 8.42 -4.51
N ALA A 18 -7.59 8.57 -3.18
CA ALA A 18 -6.90 9.63 -2.46
C ALA A 18 -5.44 9.21 -2.17
N TRP A 19 -4.66 9.00 -3.23
CA TRP A 19 -3.28 8.50 -3.14
C TRP A 19 -2.38 9.40 -2.30
N ASP A 20 -2.45 10.72 -2.49
CA ASP A 20 -1.65 11.68 -1.72
C ASP A 20 -1.94 11.60 -0.22
N ALA A 21 -3.21 11.39 0.15
CA ALA A 21 -3.62 11.20 1.54
C ALA A 21 -3.08 9.88 2.11
N ALA A 22 -3.11 8.81 1.32
CA ALA A 22 -2.52 7.53 1.71
C ALA A 22 -1.00 7.64 1.92
N PHE A 23 -0.29 8.36 1.04
CA PHE A 23 1.15 8.61 1.19
C PHE A 23 1.47 9.43 2.44
N ALA A 24 0.73 10.52 2.69
CA ALA A 24 0.92 11.35 3.88
C ALA A 24 0.71 10.57 5.19
N LEU A 25 -0.24 9.63 5.22
CA LEU A 25 -0.46 8.73 6.37
C LEU A 25 0.74 7.81 6.61
N ILE A 26 1.34 7.27 5.54
CA ILE A 26 2.52 6.40 5.63
C ILE A 26 3.75 7.19 6.09
N GLU A 27 3.99 8.37 5.52
CA GLU A 27 5.15 9.22 5.88
C GLU A 27 5.08 9.67 7.34
N ARG A 28 3.89 10.09 7.80
CA ARG A 28 3.68 10.47 9.19
C ARG A 28 3.97 9.31 10.13
N TYR A 29 3.50 8.12 9.78
CA TYR A 29 3.72 6.93 10.59
C TYR A 29 5.20 6.50 10.60
N ASP A 30 5.93 6.60 9.49
CA ASP A 30 7.39 6.39 9.45
C ASP A 30 8.11 7.34 10.41
N ALA A 31 7.72 8.62 10.41
CA ALA A 31 8.29 9.62 11.32
C ALA A 31 8.00 9.29 12.80
N GLU A 32 6.78 8.84 13.12
CA GLU A 32 6.38 8.43 14.48
C GLU A 32 7.16 7.19 14.95
N VAL A 33 7.34 6.19 14.07
CA VAL A 33 8.16 5.01 14.34
C VAL A 33 9.61 5.39 14.56
N ARG A 34 10.20 6.21 13.68
CA ARG A 34 11.59 6.67 13.82
C ARG A 34 11.81 7.41 15.13
N ALA A 35 10.92 8.34 15.48
CA ALA A 35 10.98 9.10 16.72
C ALA A 35 10.92 8.18 17.96
N ALA A 36 10.13 7.10 17.93
CA ALA A 36 10.06 6.15 19.02
C ALA A 36 11.35 5.35 19.19
N PHE A 37 12.02 4.95 18.10
CA PHE A 37 13.29 4.21 18.17
C PHE A 37 14.51 5.08 18.52
N GLU A 38 14.49 6.36 18.14
CA GLU A 38 15.53 7.34 18.46
C GLU A 38 15.43 7.86 19.90
N SER A 39 14.22 7.83 20.49
CA SER A 39 14.00 8.21 21.88
C SER A 39 14.59 7.18 22.84
N LYS A 40 15.57 7.60 23.66
CA LYS A 40 16.15 6.77 24.73
C LYS A 40 15.15 6.44 25.85
N ALA A 41 14.13 7.27 26.04
CA ALA A 41 13.14 7.12 27.11
C ALA A 41 11.95 6.24 26.71
N ASN A 42 11.62 6.19 25.42
CA ASN A 42 10.43 5.51 24.89
C ASN A 42 10.77 4.43 23.86
N ARG A 43 11.97 3.84 23.97
CA ARG A 43 12.40 2.79 23.05
C ARG A 43 11.46 1.57 23.17
N PRO A 44 10.92 1.05 22.06
CA PRO A 44 10.11 -0.16 22.10
C PRO A 44 10.91 -1.33 22.67
N SER A 45 10.24 -2.17 23.46
CA SER A 45 10.78 -3.47 23.83
C SER A 45 10.95 -4.37 22.60
N LEU A 46 11.74 -5.44 22.72
CA LEU A 46 11.93 -6.40 21.62
C LEU A 46 10.60 -7.01 21.15
N ALA A 47 9.68 -7.27 22.07
CA ALA A 47 8.36 -7.82 21.75
C ALA A 47 7.50 -6.81 20.96
N GLU A 48 7.50 -5.54 21.36
CA GLU A 48 6.79 -4.47 20.64
C GLU A 48 7.41 -4.23 19.25
N ALA A 49 8.75 -4.25 19.14
CA ALA A 49 9.44 -4.14 17.87
C ALA A 49 9.12 -5.30 16.92
N ALA A 50 9.04 -6.54 17.44
CA ALA A 50 8.65 -7.71 16.65
C ALA A 50 7.19 -7.62 16.16
N GLN A 51 6.27 -7.14 17.02
CA GLN A 51 4.88 -6.91 16.61
C GLN A 51 4.78 -5.83 15.52
N LEU A 52 5.53 -4.74 15.67
CA LEU A 52 5.61 -3.67 14.68
C LEU A 52 6.12 -4.17 13.32
N PHE A 53 7.18 -4.97 13.33
CA PHE A 53 7.75 -5.58 12.13
C PHE A 53 6.74 -6.49 11.41
N ASN A 54 6.06 -7.36 12.16
CA ASN A 54 5.03 -8.23 11.59
C ASN A 54 3.87 -7.42 10.98
N ALA A 55 3.46 -6.35 11.65
CA ALA A 55 2.41 -5.47 11.16
C ALA A 55 2.83 -4.74 9.86
N HIS A 56 4.10 -4.33 9.75
CA HIS A 56 4.65 -3.76 8.51
C HIS A 56 4.69 -4.79 7.38
N GLN A 57 5.11 -6.03 7.66
CA GLN A 57 5.13 -7.09 6.65
C GLN A 57 3.73 -7.40 6.12
N ALA A 58 2.72 -7.40 6.99
CA ALA A 58 1.33 -7.58 6.58
C ALA A 58 0.88 -6.46 5.64
N LEU A 59 1.13 -5.19 6.00
CA LEU A 59 0.78 -4.04 5.17
C LEU A 59 1.48 -4.06 3.80
N VAL A 60 2.78 -4.42 3.76
CA VAL A 60 3.53 -4.55 2.48
C VAL A 60 2.95 -5.67 1.61
N THR A 61 2.53 -6.78 2.22
CA THR A 61 1.90 -7.89 1.50
C THR A 61 0.57 -7.45 0.88
N GLU A 62 -0.25 -6.73 1.64
CA GLU A 62 -1.53 -6.19 1.16
C GLU A 62 -1.33 -5.21 0.00
N LEU A 63 -0.41 -4.26 0.13
CA LEU A 63 -0.11 -3.29 -0.93
C LEU A 63 0.44 -3.95 -2.19
N SER A 64 1.28 -4.98 -2.03
CA SER A 64 1.81 -5.77 -3.15
C SER A 64 0.68 -6.50 -3.89
N ALA A 65 -0.25 -7.11 -3.15
CA ALA A 65 -1.41 -7.78 -3.75
C ALA A 65 -2.31 -6.78 -4.49
N ALA A 66 -2.56 -5.60 -3.93
CA ALA A 66 -3.34 -4.54 -4.58
C ALA A 66 -2.68 -4.07 -5.89
N ARG A 67 -1.37 -3.83 -5.86
CA ARG A 67 -0.58 -3.49 -7.06
C ARG A 67 -0.68 -4.58 -8.13
N ASP A 68 -0.51 -5.84 -7.74
CA ASP A 68 -0.51 -6.97 -8.68
C ASP A 68 -1.89 -7.18 -9.31
N HIS A 69 -2.96 -6.93 -8.54
CA HIS A 69 -4.33 -6.94 -9.02
C HIS A 69 -4.56 -5.85 -10.09
N VAL A 70 -4.15 -4.61 -9.80
CA VAL A 70 -4.25 -3.49 -10.76
C VAL A 70 -3.43 -3.78 -12.03
N ALA A 71 -2.22 -4.34 -11.89
CA ALA A 71 -1.39 -4.73 -13.02
C ALA A 71 -2.04 -5.84 -13.88
N ALA A 72 -2.76 -6.77 -13.26
CA ALA A 72 -3.53 -7.79 -13.98
C ALA A 72 -4.69 -7.18 -14.77
N GLN A 73 -5.46 -6.28 -14.16
CA GLN A 73 -6.55 -5.56 -14.82
C GLN A 73 -6.04 -4.73 -16.01
N LEU A 74 -4.93 -4.01 -15.84
CA LEU A 74 -4.34 -3.21 -16.92
C LEU A 74 -3.90 -4.08 -18.11
N ARG A 75 -3.30 -5.24 -17.84
CA ARG A 75 -2.92 -6.20 -18.89
C ARG A 75 -4.15 -6.75 -19.62
N GLN A 76 -5.26 -6.99 -18.91
CA GLN A 76 -6.50 -7.42 -19.54
C GLN A 76 -7.05 -6.32 -20.45
N PHE A 77 -7.14 -5.08 -19.96
CA PHE A 77 -7.62 -3.95 -20.75
C PHE A 77 -6.78 -3.73 -22.02
N GLN A 78 -5.45 -3.88 -21.94
CA GLN A 78 -4.57 -3.81 -23.11
C GLN A 78 -4.85 -4.90 -24.15
N ARG A 79 -5.16 -6.13 -23.70
CA ARG A 79 -5.55 -7.22 -24.60
C ARG A 79 -6.89 -6.92 -25.26
N ASP A 80 -7.87 -6.46 -24.50
CA ASP A 80 -9.19 -6.13 -25.01
C ASP A 80 -9.12 -5.00 -26.06
N LYS A 81 -8.32 -3.96 -25.78
CA LYS A 81 -8.02 -2.88 -26.75
C LYS A 81 -7.45 -3.42 -28.06
N ARG A 82 -6.47 -4.34 -27.98
CA ARG A 82 -5.87 -4.96 -29.19
C ARG A 82 -6.89 -5.79 -29.96
N GLY A 83 -7.76 -6.54 -29.26
CA GLY A 83 -8.82 -7.32 -29.86
C GLY A 83 -9.83 -6.46 -30.62
N VAL A 84 -10.27 -5.34 -30.02
CA VAL A 84 -11.16 -4.37 -30.67
C VAL A 84 -10.50 -3.73 -31.88
N GLN A 85 -9.22 -3.33 -31.78
CA GLN A 85 -8.48 -2.76 -32.91
C GLN A 85 -8.33 -3.76 -34.07
N ALA A 86 -8.06 -5.03 -33.78
CA ALA A 86 -7.98 -6.06 -34.81
C ALA A 86 -9.33 -6.28 -35.50
N TYR A 87 -10.42 -6.36 -34.73
CA TYR A 87 -11.77 -6.51 -35.27
C TYR A 87 -12.16 -5.35 -36.20
N LEU A 88 -11.92 -4.11 -35.77
CA LEU A 88 -12.20 -2.91 -36.57
C LEU A 88 -11.27 -2.78 -37.79
N GLY A 89 -10.01 -3.22 -37.69
CA GLY A 89 -9.04 -3.18 -38.79
C GLY A 89 -9.21 -4.31 -39.82
N SER A 90 -9.84 -5.42 -39.45
CA SER A 90 -10.17 -6.53 -40.38
C SER A 90 -11.47 -6.33 -41.17
N GLY A 91 -12.20 -5.24 -40.91
CA GLY A 91 -13.49 -4.91 -41.53
C GLY A 91 -13.44 -3.99 -42.75
N THR A 92 -12.24 -3.68 -43.26
CA THR A 92 -12.00 -2.92 -44.51
C THR A 92 -11.24 -3.80 -45.50
#